data_AF-A0A2S2N418-F1
#
_entry.id   AF-A0A2S2N418-F1
#
_cell.length_a   1.000
_cell.length_b   1.000
_cell.length_c   1.000
_cell.angle_alpha   90.00
_cell.angle_beta   90.00
_cell.angle_gamma   90.00
#
_symmetry.space_group_name_H-M   'P 1'
#
loop_
_entity.id
_entity.type
_entity.pdbx_description
1 polymer ?
#
loop_
_entity_poly.entity_id
_entity_poly.type
_entity_poly.pdbx_seq_one_letter_code
_entity_poly.pdbx_strand_id
1 'polypeptide(L)'
;LGVAPKLVEAVDGRALNRSQVEAMGVRMLPGYRDPFHGRPLTHGEVGCFLSHFRVWQEISARGLQRSLVLEDDLRFEVFFRSRLEELMERLEEAALDWDLIYPG
;
A
#
# COMPACT_ATOMS: atom_id res chain seq x y z
N LEU A 1 -6.71 16.54 -6.94
CA LEU A 1 -6.74 15.55 -8.05
C LEU A 1 -7.98 15.65 -8.94
N GLY A 2 -9.12 16.15 -8.45
CA GLY A 2 -10.35 16.17 -9.27
C GLY A 2 -10.96 14.79 -9.51
N VAL A 3 -10.51 13.80 -8.73
CA VAL A 3 -10.99 12.42 -8.72
C VAL A 3 -11.63 12.18 -7.36
N ALA A 4 -12.82 11.58 -7.34
CA ALA A 4 -13.47 11.17 -6.11
C ALA A 4 -12.72 9.97 -5.50
N PRO A 5 -12.15 10.08 -4.28
CA PRO A 5 -11.47 8.95 -3.65
C PRO A 5 -12.49 8.00 -3.02
N LYS A 6 -12.09 6.73 -2.88
CA LYS A 6 -12.71 5.82 -1.93
C LYS A 6 -11.89 5.84 -0.64
N LEU A 7 -12.51 6.23 0.47
CA LEU A 7 -11.91 6.10 1.79
C LEU A 7 -11.99 4.64 2.24
N VAL A 8 -10.89 4.14 2.80
CA VAL A 8 -10.78 2.79 3.35
C VAL A 8 -10.23 2.91 4.76
N GLU A 9 -10.98 2.37 5.72
CA GLU A 9 -10.54 2.35 7.12
C GLU A 9 -9.30 1.48 7.28
N ALA A 10 -8.27 2.05 7.90
CA ALA A 10 -7.03 1.34 8.18
C ALA A 10 -7.21 0.32 9.31
N VAL A 11 -6.33 -0.66 9.34
CA VAL A 11 -6.26 -1.66 10.40
C VAL A 11 -5.38 -1.12 11.53
N ASP A 12 -5.98 -0.90 12.71
CA ASP A 12 -5.19 -0.61 13.91
C ASP A 12 -4.42 -1.85 14.36
N GLY A 13 -3.15 -1.89 13.99
CA GLY A 13 -2.26 -2.98 14.35
C GLY A 13 -2.06 -3.17 15.85
N ARG A 14 -2.21 -2.12 16.67
CA ARG A 14 -2.08 -2.21 18.14
C ARG A 14 -3.26 -2.92 18.78
N ALA A 15 -4.42 -2.88 18.14
CA ALA A 15 -5.61 -3.61 18.56
C ALA A 15 -5.57 -5.09 18.17
N LEU A 16 -4.63 -5.49 17.30
CA LEU A 16 -4.46 -6.88 16.89
C LEU A 16 -3.58 -7.66 17.87
N ASN A 17 -4.05 -8.85 18.23
CA ASN A 17 -3.23 -9.86 18.89
C ASN A 17 -2.76 -10.93 17.89
N ARG A 18 -1.83 -11.78 18.35
CA ARG A 18 -1.22 -12.81 17.51
C ARG A 18 -2.23 -13.78 16.90
N SER A 19 -3.21 -14.26 17.68
CA SER A 19 -4.18 -15.24 17.19
C SER A 19 -5.12 -14.67 16.14
N GLN A 20 -5.45 -13.38 16.20
CA GLN A 20 -6.22 -12.69 15.16
C GLN A 20 -5.45 -12.63 13.84
N VAL A 21 -4.16 -12.29 13.87
CA VAL A 21 -3.31 -12.24 12.68
C VAL A 21 -3.13 -13.63 12.08
N GLU A 22 -2.89 -14.64 12.92
CA GLU A 22 -2.79 -16.04 12.49
C GLU A 22 -4.11 -16.55 11.87
N ALA A 23 -5.26 -16.19 12.44
CA ALA A 23 -6.58 -16.54 11.91
C ALA A 23 -6.86 -15.91 10.54
N MET A 24 -6.22 -14.79 10.20
CA MET A 24 -6.27 -14.20 8.86
C MET A 24 -5.39 -14.94 7.84
N GLY A 25 -4.68 -15.99 8.25
CA GLY A 25 -3.70 -16.69 7.43
C GLY A 25 -2.42 -15.88 7.21
N VAL A 26 -2.24 -14.79 7.95
CA VAL A 26 -1.08 -13.92 7.84
C VAL A 26 -0.04 -14.38 8.86
N ARG A 27 1.18 -14.64 8.37
CA ARG A 27 2.31 -15.02 9.20
C ARG A 27 3.52 -14.19 8.82
N MET A 28 4.25 -13.72 9.83
CA MET A 28 5.58 -13.17 9.55
C MET A 28 6.47 -14.27 8.99
N LEU A 29 7.26 -13.91 7.98
CA LEU A 29 8.24 -14.82 7.40
C LEU A 29 9.24 -15.24 8.50
N PRO A 30 9.45 -16.54 8.74
CA PRO A 30 10.39 -17.00 9.77
C PRO A 30 11.79 -16.43 9.53
N GLY A 31 12.37 -15.82 10.56
CA GLY A 31 13.71 -15.23 10.49
C GLY A 31 13.77 -13.85 9.81
N TYR A 32 12.66 -13.31 9.31
CA TYR A 32 12.64 -11.94 8.80
C TYR A 32 13.03 -10.94 9.89
N ARG A 33 13.98 -10.10 9.54
CA ARG A 33 14.35 -8.90 10.30
C ARG A 33 14.38 -7.75 9.32
N ASP A 34 13.77 -6.65 9.71
CA ASP A 34 13.85 -5.41 8.97
C ASP A 34 15.34 -5.05 8.74
N PRO A 35 15.78 -4.82 7.48
CA PRO A 35 17.16 -4.47 7.16
C PRO A 35 17.66 -3.20 7.84
N PHE A 36 16.77 -2.26 8.18
CA PHE A 36 17.13 -0.97 8.74
C PHE A 36 17.27 -1.01 10.27
N HIS A 37 16.34 -1.67 10.96
CA HIS A 37 16.31 -1.70 12.43
C HIS A 37 16.72 -3.06 13.04
N GLY A 38 16.90 -4.10 12.23
CA GLY A 38 17.33 -5.42 12.68
C GLY A 38 16.33 -6.14 13.59
N ARG A 39 15.07 -5.72 13.64
CA ARG A 39 14.00 -6.29 14.48
C ARG A 39 12.85 -6.86 13.62
N PRO A 40 11.97 -7.70 14.20
CA PRO A 40 10.70 -8.03 13.55
C PRO A 40 9.85 -6.78 13.32
N LEU A 41 8.83 -6.91 12.47
CA LEU A 41 7.84 -5.85 12.26
C LEU A 41 7.12 -5.52 13.58
N THR A 42 6.85 -4.23 13.80
CA THR A 42 5.96 -3.78 14.87
C THR A 42 4.51 -4.12 14.54
N HIS A 43 3.67 -4.13 15.57
CA HIS A 43 2.23 -4.23 15.40
C HIS A 43 1.69 -3.14 14.46
N GLY A 44 2.19 -1.90 14.55
CA GLY A 44 1.80 -0.81 13.64
C GLY A 44 2.17 -1.09 12.19
N GLU A 45 3.40 -1.56 11.93
CA GLU A 45 3.87 -1.95 10.59
C GLU A 45 3.03 -3.11 10.02
N VAL A 46 2.60 -4.06 10.87
CA VAL A 46 1.64 -5.12 10.48
C VAL A 46 0.27 -4.54 10.12
N GLY A 47 -0.24 -3.57 10.90
CA GLY A 47 -1.50 -2.88 10.62
C GLY A 47 -1.48 -2.14 9.29
N CYS A 48 -0.39 -1.40 9.00
CA CYS A 48 -0.16 -0.75 7.71
C CYS A 48 -0.22 -1.77 6.57
N PHE A 49 0.57 -2.86 6.65
CA PHE A 49 0.55 -3.92 5.63
C PHE A 49 -0.85 -4.50 5.40
N LEU A 50 -1.58 -4.82 6.48
CA LEU A 50 -2.93 -5.38 6.37
C LEU A 50 -3.93 -4.41 5.72
N SER A 51 -3.76 -3.10 5.95
CA SER A 51 -4.56 -2.06 5.32
C SER A 51 -4.35 -2.06 3.80
N HIS A 52 -3.09 -2.03 3.34
CA HIS A 52 -2.75 -2.12 1.92
C HIS A 52 -3.19 -3.43 1.30
N PHE A 53 -3.00 -4.56 2.00
CA PHE A 53 -3.38 -5.87 1.52
C PHE A 53 -4.88 -5.97 1.22
N ARG A 54 -5.75 -5.40 2.07
CA ARG A 54 -7.19 -5.32 1.81
C ARG A 54 -7.51 -4.50 0.56
N VAL A 55 -6.82 -3.38 0.36
CA VAL A 55 -6.97 -2.55 -0.85
C VAL A 55 -6.56 -3.34 -2.10
N TRP A 56 -5.45 -4.08 -2.05
CA TRP A 56 -5.01 -4.92 -3.17
C TRP A 56 -5.99 -6.06 -3.47
N GLN A 57 -6.55 -6.70 -2.44
CA GLN A 57 -7.60 -7.70 -2.63
C GLN A 57 -8.82 -7.11 -3.34
N GLU A 58 -9.23 -5.89 -3.01
CA GLU A 58 -10.32 -5.22 -3.72
C GLU A 58 -9.95 -4.86 -5.17
N ILE A 59 -8.76 -4.30 -5.39
CA ILE A 59 -8.24 -3.99 -6.73
C ILE A 59 -8.31 -5.23 -7.62
N SER A 60 -7.83 -6.36 -7.10
CA SER A 60 -7.85 -7.65 -7.79
C SER A 60 -9.29 -8.14 -8.02
N ALA A 61 -10.13 -8.17 -6.99
CA ALA A 61 -11.51 -8.64 -7.07
C ALA A 61 -12.36 -7.83 -8.06
N ARG A 62 -12.06 -6.54 -8.23
CA ARG A 62 -12.76 -5.64 -9.16
C ARG A 62 -12.10 -5.55 -10.54
N GLY A 63 -10.94 -6.17 -10.74
CA GLY A 63 -10.20 -6.12 -12.01
C GLY A 63 -9.72 -4.71 -12.39
N LEU A 64 -9.41 -3.86 -11.40
CA LEU A 64 -8.94 -2.49 -11.67
C LEU A 64 -7.54 -2.56 -12.29
N GLN A 65 -7.41 -1.99 -13.49
CA GLN A 65 -6.14 -2.03 -14.25
C GLN A 65 -5.04 -1.20 -13.59
N ARG A 66 -5.41 -0.05 -13.02
CA ARG A 66 -4.50 0.88 -12.36
C ARG A 66 -5.20 1.45 -11.15
N SER A 67 -4.47 1.65 -10.06
CA SER A 67 -5.01 2.21 -8.82
C SER A 67 -3.93 3.01 -8.12
N LEU A 68 -4.29 4.19 -7.61
CA LEU A 68 -3.45 5.01 -6.77
C LEU A 68 -3.92 4.84 -5.33
N VAL A 69 -3.07 4.29 -4.48
CA VAL A 69 -3.32 4.12 -3.04
C VAL A 69 -2.49 5.17 -2.32
N LEU A 70 -3.13 5.92 -1.43
CA LEU A 70 -2.53 7.03 -0.70
C LEU A 70 -2.91 6.91 0.77
N GLU A 71 -1.96 7.19 1.68
CA GLU A 71 -2.20 7.25 3.12
C GLU A 71 -2.84 8.59 3.52
N ASP A 72 -3.47 8.66 4.68
CA ASP A 72 -4.20 9.84 5.14
C ASP A 72 -3.29 10.99 5.62
N ASP A 73 -2.04 10.67 5.96
CA ASP A 73 -1.03 11.62 6.44
C ASP A 73 -0.19 12.26 5.31
N LEU A 74 -0.51 11.94 4.06
CA LEU A 74 0.22 12.44 2.90
C LEU A 74 0.13 13.97 2.79
N ARG A 75 1.16 14.57 2.18
CA ARG A 75 1.15 15.99 1.82
C ARG A 75 1.39 16.12 0.32
N PHE A 76 0.41 16.71 -0.37
CA PHE A 76 0.57 16.97 -1.80
C PHE A 76 1.53 18.12 -2.02
N GLU A 77 2.60 17.84 -2.78
CA GLU A 77 3.47 18.86 -3.34
C GLU A 77 2.75 19.67 -4.44
N VAL A 78 3.25 20.88 -4.67
CA VAL A 78 2.80 21.70 -5.80
C VAL A 78 3.03 20.90 -7.09
N PHE A 79 2.02 20.89 -7.97
CA PHE A 79 2.04 20.15 -9.24
C PHE A 79 2.02 18.62 -9.09
N PHE A 80 1.65 18.05 -7.93
CA PHE A 80 1.54 16.59 -7.75
C PHE A 80 0.77 15.91 -8.88
N ARG A 81 -0.39 16.48 -9.26
CA ARG A 81 -1.24 15.93 -10.31
C ARG A 81 -0.52 15.84 -11.66
N SER A 82 0.08 16.94 -12.12
CA SER A 82 0.75 16.96 -13.42
C SER A 82 2.00 16.09 -13.43
N ARG A 83 2.72 16.00 -12.31
CA ARG A 83 3.86 15.07 -12.16
C ARG A 83 3.42 13.61 -12.21
N LEU A 84 2.27 13.28 -11.61
CA LEU A 84 1.71 11.94 -11.68
C LEU A 84 1.25 11.62 -13.11
N GLU A 85 0.59 12.55 -13.80
CA GLU A 85 0.20 12.40 -15.20
C GLU A 85 1.44 12.16 -16.10
N GLU A 86 2.50 12.95 -15.95
CA GLU A 86 3.78 12.76 -16.67
C GLU A 86 4.44 11.40 -16.35
N LEU A 87 4.42 10.96 -15.08
CA LEU A 87 4.92 9.65 -14.71
C LEU A 87 4.15 8.54 -15.45
N MET A 88 2.82 8.64 -15.49
CA MET A 88 1.99 7.64 -16.18
C MET A 88 2.29 7.60 -17.68
N GLU A 89 2.44 8.75 -18.34
CA GLU A 89 2.82 8.83 -19.76
C GLU A 89 4.17 8.16 -20.02
N ARG A 90 5.18 8.46 -19.18
CA ARG A 90 6.52 7.87 -19.32
C ARG A 90 6.53 6.36 -19.11
N LEU A 91 5.68 5.84 -18.22
CA LEU A 91 5.55 4.39 -17.99
C LEU A 91 4.92 3.70 -19.21
N GLU A 92 3.95 4.35 -19.86
CA GLU A 92 3.34 3.86 -21.10
C GLU A 92 4.35 3.87 -22.26
N GLU A 93 5.10 4.96 -22.44
CA GLU A 93 6.15 5.07 -23.47
C GLU A 93 7.27 4.05 -23.28
N ALA A 94 7.69 3.83 -22.03
CA ALA A 94 8.73 2.87 -21.72
C ALA A 94 8.27 1.41 -21.87
N ALA A 95 6.96 1.17 -22.05
CA ALA A 95 6.35 -0.15 -22.13
C ALA A 95 6.81 -1.09 -21.01
N LEU A 96 6.94 -0.55 -19.79
CA LEU A 96 7.41 -1.30 -18.64
C LEU A 96 6.29 -2.22 -18.14
N ASP A 97 6.62 -3.49 -17.96
CA ASP A 97 5.78 -4.45 -17.27
C ASP A 97 6.00 -4.28 -15.76
N TRP A 98 5.06 -3.62 -15.08
CA TRP A 98 5.15 -3.34 -13.65
C TRP A 98 3.84 -3.71 -12.95
N ASP A 99 3.97 -4.33 -11.78
CA ASP A 99 2.83 -4.64 -10.90
C ASP A 99 2.63 -3.58 -9.81
N LEU A 100 3.72 -2.94 -9.35
CA LEU A 100 3.72 -1.96 -8.27
C LEU A 100 4.78 -0.88 -8.50
N ILE A 101 4.38 0.37 -8.29
CA ILE A 101 5.28 1.52 -8.29
C ILE A 101 5.11 2.27 -6.96
N TYR A 102 6.24 2.63 -6.36
CA TYR A 102 6.30 3.49 -5.18
C TYR A 102 6.67 4.92 -5.63
N PRO A 103 5.70 5.85 -5.72
CA PRO A 103 5.94 7.18 -6.30
C PRO A 103 6.66 8.16 -5.36
N GLY A 104 6.85 7.81 -4.08
CA GLY A 104 7.47 8.68 -3.08
C GLY A 104 6.55 8.98 -1.92
#